data_AF-A0A959TY61-F1
#
_entry.id   AF-A0A959TY61-F1
#
_cell.length_a   1.000
_cell.length_b   1.000
_cell.length_c   1.000
_cell.angle_alpha   90.00
_cell.angle_beta   90.00
_cell.angle_gamma   90.00
#
_symmetry.space_group_name_H-M   'P 1'
#
loop_
_entity.id
_entity.type
_entity.pdbx_description
1 polymer ?
#
loop_
_entity_poly.entity_id
_entity_poly.type
_entity_poly.pdbx_seq_one_letter_code
_entity_poly.pdbx_strand_id
1 'polypeptide(L)'
;MNYANPWKRLKFLWSIGLLSCLGAGSAMAQTVDIKIVESSTPGTLELRVRPDQTLNELVSELTFTLRWETASGASLGAINQILGADLCPLFTCPLSKSGNGEVDFTDGFRYQTFSAFPQTQLQNCNTQPGYTWPGGVETVIMTIPVTNNTGCANFEFSDVDYDGSGNTGFFLSYNSLAATGAPFGGPASIGSCNTDCNGDVGGTASIDQCGVCSGGNTGLIPNESCTDCNGEINGTASIDQCGVCSGGSTGLIPDASCTDCNGDVNGTASIDQCGVCSGGNTGL
;
A
#
# COMPACT_ATOMS: atom_id res chain seq x y z
N MET A 1 -86.99 31.06 9.82
CA MET A 1 -86.60 30.10 8.77
C MET A 1 -86.89 30.77 7.44
N ASN A 2 -85.84 31.15 6.71
CA ASN A 2 -85.90 32.11 5.59
C ASN A 2 -86.12 31.42 4.23
N TYR A 3 -87.10 31.96 3.51
CA TYR A 3 -87.20 32.32 2.08
C TYR A 3 -86.28 31.68 0.99
N ALA A 4 -86.99 31.13 -0.01
CA ALA A 4 -86.96 31.41 -1.47
C ALA A 4 -85.90 30.82 -2.44
N ASN A 5 -86.45 30.15 -3.47
CA ASN A 5 -86.01 29.86 -4.87
C ASN A 5 -85.63 31.16 -5.65
N PRO A 6 -85.01 31.22 -6.87
CA PRO A 6 -85.04 30.26 -8.03
C PRO A 6 -83.82 30.21 -9.03
N TRP A 7 -83.80 29.19 -9.91
CA TRP A 7 -83.31 29.06 -11.32
C TRP A 7 -82.33 30.08 -11.99
N LYS A 8 -81.16 29.61 -12.53
CA LYS A 8 -80.67 29.69 -13.95
C LYS A 8 -79.11 29.61 -14.13
N ARG A 9 -78.68 28.74 -15.07
CA ARG A 9 -77.58 28.83 -16.08
C ARG A 9 -76.13 29.19 -15.65
N LEU A 10 -75.15 28.33 -15.98
CA LEU A 10 -74.13 28.58 -17.04
C LEU A 10 -73.21 27.35 -17.25
N LYS A 11 -72.99 26.94 -18.51
CA LYS A 11 -71.95 25.99 -18.92
C LYS A 11 -70.60 26.71 -18.94
N PHE A 12 -69.54 26.11 -18.39
CA PHE A 12 -68.16 26.45 -18.76
C PHE A 12 -67.31 25.18 -18.86
N LEU A 13 -66.94 24.85 -20.10
CA LEU A 13 -65.92 23.87 -20.44
C LEU A 13 -64.57 24.43 -20.00
N TRP A 14 -63.85 23.73 -19.13
CA TRP A 14 -62.42 23.97 -18.95
C TRP A 14 -61.66 22.92 -19.74
N SER A 15 -61.05 23.40 -20.82
CA SER A 15 -60.04 22.69 -21.60
C SER A 15 -58.88 22.34 -20.69
N ILE A 16 -58.67 21.05 -20.41
CA ILE A 16 -57.43 20.57 -19.79
C ILE A 16 -56.35 20.66 -20.86
N GLY A 17 -55.56 21.73 -20.81
CA GLY A 17 -54.32 21.82 -21.56
C GLY A 17 -53.37 20.74 -21.07
N LEU A 18 -53.14 19.73 -21.91
CA LEU A 18 -52.10 18.74 -21.72
C LEU A 18 -50.75 19.46 -21.91
N LEU A 19 -50.22 20.03 -20.83
CA LEU A 19 -48.86 20.53 -20.81
C LEU A 19 -47.95 19.30 -20.84
N SER A 20 -47.55 18.89 -22.04
CA SER A 20 -46.49 17.94 -22.27
C SER A 20 -45.23 18.49 -21.60
N CYS A 21 -44.95 18.01 -20.39
CA CYS A 21 -43.67 18.19 -19.73
C CYS A 21 -42.66 17.42 -20.60
N LEU A 22 -42.10 18.12 -21.58
CA LEU A 22 -40.86 17.71 -22.24
C LEU A 22 -39.88 17.46 -21.10
N GLY A 23 -39.52 16.19 -20.92
CA GLY A 23 -38.52 15.81 -19.95
C GLY A 23 -37.31 16.70 -20.16
N ALA A 24 -37.02 17.53 -19.16
CA ALA A 24 -35.69 18.04 -19.00
C ALA A 24 -34.82 16.78 -18.90
N GLY A 25 -34.13 16.44 -19.99
CA GLY A 25 -33.03 15.50 -19.91
C GLY A 25 -32.16 16.04 -18.79
N SER A 26 -32.05 15.27 -17.71
CA SER A 26 -31.11 15.56 -16.64
C SER A 26 -29.76 15.72 -17.33
N ALA A 27 -29.29 16.96 -17.47
CA ALA A 27 -27.91 17.20 -17.84
C ALA A 27 -27.09 16.43 -16.79
N MET A 28 -26.40 15.40 -17.23
CA MET A 28 -25.50 14.65 -16.37
C MET A 28 -24.57 15.68 -15.74
N ALA A 29 -24.51 15.71 -14.40
CA ALA A 29 -23.57 16.58 -13.71
C ALA A 29 -22.16 16.18 -14.15
N GLN A 30 -21.36 17.14 -14.59
CA GLN A 30 -19.98 16.93 -14.97
C GLN A 30 -19.18 16.47 -13.75
N THR A 31 -18.38 15.41 -13.89
CA THR A 31 -17.60 14.84 -12.79
C THR A 31 -16.14 14.71 -13.16
N VAL A 32 -15.28 14.79 -12.15
CA VAL A 32 -13.85 14.53 -12.28
C VAL A 32 -13.50 13.42 -11.31
N ASP A 33 -13.09 12.28 -11.86
CA ASP A 33 -12.63 11.15 -11.07
C ASP A 33 -11.17 11.37 -10.62
N ILE A 34 -10.75 10.74 -9.52
CA ILE A 34 -9.38 10.83 -8.98
C ILE A 34 -8.76 9.45 -8.76
N LYS A 35 -7.45 9.33 -8.91
CA LYS A 35 -6.72 8.08 -8.70
C LYS A 35 -5.33 8.37 -8.16
N ILE A 36 -4.84 7.51 -7.27
CA ILE A 36 -3.44 7.49 -6.83
C ILE A 36 -2.79 6.18 -7.25
N VAL A 37 -1.55 6.25 -7.72
CA VAL A 37 -0.72 5.10 -8.14
C VAL A 37 0.74 5.33 -7.76
N GLU A 38 1.54 4.27 -7.77
CA GLU A 38 3.00 4.44 -7.84
C GLU A 38 3.40 4.92 -9.25
N SER A 39 4.26 5.92 -9.30
CA SER A 39 4.80 6.46 -10.55
C SER A 39 5.82 5.52 -11.18
N SER A 40 6.28 5.83 -12.40
CA SER A 40 7.42 5.12 -13.01
C SER A 40 8.74 5.31 -12.24
N THR A 41 8.83 6.32 -11.38
CA THR A 41 9.92 6.51 -10.42
C THR A 41 9.57 5.76 -9.14
N PRO A 42 10.29 4.68 -8.78
CA PRO A 42 9.98 3.89 -7.59
C PRO A 42 9.95 4.74 -6.32
N GLY A 43 9.04 4.42 -5.40
CA GLY A 43 8.90 5.16 -4.15
C GLY A 43 8.27 6.55 -4.30
N THR A 44 7.67 6.85 -5.45
CA THR A 44 7.00 8.13 -5.70
C THR A 44 5.53 7.88 -6.03
N LEU A 45 4.64 8.54 -5.31
CA LEU A 45 3.21 8.53 -5.61
C LEU A 45 2.92 9.50 -6.77
N GLU A 46 1.96 9.13 -7.60
CA GLU A 46 1.45 9.91 -8.70
C GLU A 46 -0.07 10.05 -8.56
N LEU A 47 -0.54 11.30 -8.51
CA LEU A 47 -1.94 11.62 -8.45
C LEU A 47 -2.46 11.96 -9.84
N ARG A 48 -3.51 11.28 -10.25
CA ARG A 48 -4.17 11.47 -11.53
C ARG A 48 -5.62 11.86 -11.33
N VAL A 49 -6.14 12.65 -12.26
CA VAL A 49 -7.57 12.89 -12.36
C VAL A 49 -8.05 12.71 -13.79
N ARG A 50 -9.34 12.47 -13.95
CA ARG A 50 -9.98 12.21 -15.23
C ARG A 50 -11.38 12.82 -15.24
N PRO A 51 -11.57 13.95 -15.93
CA PRO A 51 -12.90 14.48 -16.20
C PRO A 51 -13.73 13.50 -17.03
N ASP A 52 -15.03 13.40 -16.80
CA ASP A 52 -15.96 12.63 -17.64
C ASP A 52 -16.19 13.30 -19.01
N GLN A 53 -16.06 14.63 -19.04
CA GLN A 53 -16.20 15.49 -20.21
C GLN A 53 -15.07 16.52 -20.27
N THR A 54 -14.81 17.05 -21.47
CA THR A 54 -13.78 18.06 -21.64
C THR A 54 -14.11 19.33 -20.85
N LEU A 55 -13.17 19.78 -20.02
CA LEU A 55 -13.26 21.03 -19.25
C LEU A 55 -12.46 22.13 -19.93
N ASN A 56 -12.96 23.35 -19.94
CA ASN A 56 -12.29 24.50 -20.56
C ASN A 56 -12.37 25.79 -19.72
N GLU A 57 -13.13 25.78 -18.63
CA GLU A 57 -13.31 26.95 -17.77
C GLU A 57 -12.52 26.83 -16.45
N LEU A 58 -13.13 27.17 -15.31
CA LEU A 58 -12.44 27.32 -14.03
C LEU A 58 -12.63 26.07 -13.17
N VAL A 59 -11.55 25.38 -12.82
CA VAL A 59 -11.54 24.51 -11.64
C VAL A 59 -11.49 25.43 -10.43
N SER A 60 -12.52 25.49 -9.59
CA SER A 60 -12.60 26.45 -8.48
C SER A 60 -11.96 25.92 -7.19
N GLU A 61 -11.96 24.60 -7.01
CA GLU A 61 -11.36 23.95 -5.83
C GLU A 61 -11.00 22.50 -6.17
N LEU A 62 -9.90 22.04 -5.60
CA LEU A 62 -9.55 20.63 -5.51
C LEU A 62 -9.01 20.36 -4.11
N THR A 63 -9.68 19.50 -3.35
CA THR A 63 -9.25 19.07 -2.02
C THR A 63 -9.32 17.55 -1.94
N PHE A 64 -8.32 16.89 -1.36
CA PHE A 64 -8.38 15.45 -1.07
C PHE A 64 -7.48 15.10 0.12
N THR A 65 -7.74 13.96 0.75
CA THR A 65 -6.95 13.48 1.90
C THR A 65 -6.44 12.09 1.62
N LEU A 66 -5.12 11.92 1.73
CA LEU A 66 -4.50 10.59 1.71
C LEU A 66 -4.40 10.06 3.13
N ARG A 67 -4.71 8.78 3.31
CA ARG A 67 -4.41 8.02 4.52
C ARG A 67 -3.48 6.84 4.24
N TRP A 68 -2.63 6.49 5.21
CA TRP A 68 -1.74 5.32 5.17
C TRP A 68 -1.39 4.86 6.58
N GLU A 69 -0.95 3.61 6.74
CA GLU A 69 -0.69 3.02 8.05
C GLU A 69 0.53 3.67 8.73
N THR A 70 0.38 4.07 10.00
CA THR A 70 1.47 4.63 10.81
C THR A 70 2.64 3.65 10.94
N ALA A 71 2.34 2.36 11.00
CA ALA A 71 3.31 1.27 11.12
C ALA A 71 4.30 1.17 9.94
N SER A 72 3.92 1.69 8.76
CA SER A 72 4.81 1.68 7.58
C SER A 72 6.06 2.57 7.76
N GLY A 73 6.03 3.52 8.70
CA GLY A 73 7.07 4.55 8.85
C GLY A 73 7.07 5.61 7.75
N ALA A 74 6.26 5.42 6.70
CA ALA A 74 6.23 6.25 5.52
C ALA A 74 5.85 7.70 5.84
N SER A 75 6.52 8.62 5.17
CA SER A 75 6.29 10.07 5.23
C SER A 75 6.20 10.62 3.82
N LEU A 76 5.46 11.71 3.66
CA LEU A 76 5.29 12.38 2.37
C LEU A 76 6.29 13.54 2.23
N GLY A 77 7.06 13.52 1.14
CA GLY A 77 8.08 14.51 0.84
C GLY A 77 7.52 15.85 0.35
N ALA A 78 8.22 16.46 -0.60
CA ALA A 78 7.77 17.69 -1.27
C ALA A 78 6.88 17.34 -2.46
N ILE A 79 5.77 18.07 -2.62
CA ILE A 79 4.93 17.97 -3.81
C ILE A 79 5.77 18.41 -5.02
N ASN A 80 5.81 17.58 -6.05
CA ASN A 80 6.35 17.94 -7.35
C ASN A 80 5.21 18.01 -8.37
N GLN A 81 5.01 19.19 -8.95
CA GLN A 81 4.00 19.41 -10.00
C GLN A 81 4.65 19.54 -11.39
N ILE A 82 5.88 19.04 -11.60
CA ILE A 82 6.65 19.26 -12.82
C ILE A 82 7.10 17.91 -13.41
N LEU A 83 6.39 17.41 -14.42
CA LEU A 83 6.92 16.49 -15.46
C LEU A 83 6.07 16.62 -16.76
N GLY A 84 6.56 17.38 -17.75
CA GLY A 84 5.98 17.52 -19.10
C GLY A 84 5.91 18.98 -19.58
N ALA A 85 6.18 19.23 -20.87
CA ALA A 85 6.31 20.58 -21.46
C ALA A 85 5.01 21.43 -21.50
N ASP A 86 3.90 20.87 -21.01
CA ASP A 86 2.55 21.43 -21.07
C ASP A 86 2.01 21.59 -19.63
N LEU A 87 2.29 22.73 -19.00
CA LEU A 87 2.04 23.01 -17.57
C LEU A 87 0.55 23.26 -17.24
N CYS A 88 -0.37 22.68 -18.01
CA CYS A 88 -1.82 22.79 -17.85
C CYS A 88 -2.37 21.40 -17.54
N PRO A 89 -3.20 21.22 -16.50
CA PRO A 89 -3.80 22.22 -15.61
C PRO A 89 -2.96 22.53 -14.36
N LEU A 90 -1.73 22.02 -14.29
CA LEU A 90 -0.87 22.07 -13.10
C LEU A 90 -0.56 23.49 -12.60
N PHE A 91 -0.35 24.44 -13.52
CA PHE A 91 -0.17 25.85 -13.15
C PHE A 91 -1.46 26.47 -12.62
N THR A 92 -2.61 25.99 -13.09
CA THR A 92 -3.90 26.48 -12.59
C THR A 92 -4.18 25.92 -11.20
N CYS A 93 -3.76 24.71 -10.84
CA CYS A 93 -4.07 24.08 -9.56
C CYS A 93 -2.83 23.89 -8.65
N PRO A 94 -2.29 24.95 -8.01
CA PRO A 94 -1.15 24.80 -7.11
C PRO A 94 -1.58 24.02 -5.86
N LEU A 95 -1.10 22.78 -5.75
CA LEU A 95 -1.43 21.91 -4.62
C LEU A 95 -0.54 22.27 -3.43
N SER A 96 -1.19 22.44 -2.29
CA SER A 96 -0.54 22.62 -1.00
C SER A 96 -0.92 21.46 -0.09
N LYS A 97 0.03 20.96 0.69
CA LYS A 97 -0.24 20.00 1.75
C LYS A 97 -0.61 20.74 3.04
N SER A 98 -1.62 20.24 3.77
CA SER A 98 -1.91 20.71 5.13
C SER A 98 -0.65 20.56 6.01
N GLY A 99 -0.49 21.41 7.02
CA GLY A 99 0.77 21.64 7.75
C GLY A 99 1.55 20.40 8.19
N ASN A 100 1.52 20.06 9.48
CA ASN A 100 2.40 19.03 10.03
C ASN A 100 2.00 17.58 9.67
N GLY A 101 1.03 17.37 8.78
CA GLY A 101 0.31 16.10 8.66
C GLY A 101 -0.48 15.82 9.95
N GLU A 102 -1.68 15.27 9.81
CA GLU A 102 -2.47 14.88 10.98
C GLU A 102 -2.16 13.42 11.26
N VAL A 103 -1.49 13.14 12.37
CA VAL A 103 -1.28 11.77 12.83
C VAL A 103 -2.37 11.49 13.86
N ASP A 104 -3.34 10.67 13.49
CA ASP A 104 -4.26 10.10 14.46
C ASP A 104 -3.67 8.78 14.96
N PHE A 105 -3.07 8.83 16.15
CA PHE A 105 -2.48 7.64 16.77
C PHE A 105 -3.55 6.67 17.32
N THR A 106 -4.83 7.02 17.25
CA THR A 106 -5.93 6.24 17.83
C THR A 106 -6.40 5.14 16.90
N ASP A 107 -6.38 5.37 15.58
CA ASP A 107 -6.78 4.39 14.56
C ASP A 107 -5.59 3.70 13.88
N GLY A 108 -4.36 4.19 14.14
CA GLY A 108 -3.14 3.64 13.57
C GLY A 108 -2.82 4.19 12.17
N PHE A 109 -3.49 5.24 11.71
CA PHE A 109 -3.27 5.85 10.40
C PHE A 109 -2.67 7.25 10.48
N ARG A 110 -2.02 7.65 9.39
CA ARG A 110 -1.56 9.00 9.13
C ARG A 110 -2.42 9.60 8.05
N TYR A 111 -2.70 10.89 8.15
CA TYR A 111 -3.53 11.63 7.22
C TYR A 111 -2.78 12.86 6.70
N GLN A 112 -2.92 13.11 5.41
CA GLN A 112 -2.41 14.32 4.78
C GLN A 112 -3.45 14.85 3.80
N THR A 113 -4.03 15.99 4.14
CA THR A 113 -4.91 16.73 3.24
C THR A 113 -4.09 17.57 2.28
N PHE A 114 -4.58 17.65 1.05
CA PHE A 114 -4.06 18.47 -0.02
C PHE A 114 -5.17 19.35 -0.54
N SER A 115 -4.88 20.63 -0.76
CA SER A 115 -5.83 21.60 -1.30
C SER A 115 -5.18 22.48 -2.36
N ALA A 116 -5.93 22.77 -3.41
CA ALA A 116 -5.61 23.73 -4.45
C ALA A 116 -6.81 24.64 -4.71
N PHE A 117 -6.55 25.93 -4.87
CA PHE A 117 -7.55 26.96 -5.20
C PHE A 117 -7.13 27.67 -6.48
N PRO A 118 -7.50 27.14 -7.66
CA PRO A 118 -7.07 27.71 -8.93
C PRO A 118 -7.59 29.12 -9.13
N GLN A 119 -6.71 30.02 -9.56
CA GLN A 119 -7.04 31.43 -9.79
C GLN A 119 -7.15 31.78 -11.29
N THR A 120 -6.94 30.81 -12.17
CA THR A 120 -6.88 31.03 -13.63
C THR A 120 -7.68 29.95 -14.34
N GLN A 121 -8.46 30.36 -15.35
CA GLN A 121 -9.21 29.43 -16.21
C GLN A 121 -8.26 28.55 -17.02
N LEU A 122 -8.67 27.31 -17.29
CA LEU A 122 -7.91 26.35 -18.08
C LEU A 122 -7.48 26.91 -19.43
N GLN A 123 -8.40 27.58 -20.14
CA GLN A 123 -8.14 28.22 -21.43
C GLN A 123 -7.07 29.33 -21.41
N ASN A 124 -6.77 29.90 -20.24
CA ASN A 124 -5.78 30.96 -20.07
C ASN A 124 -4.48 30.43 -19.46
N CYS A 125 -4.25 29.11 -19.54
CA CYS A 125 -3.02 28.53 -19.03
C CYS A 125 -1.79 29.07 -19.77
N ASN A 126 -0.83 29.60 -19.00
CA ASN A 126 0.31 30.38 -19.50
C ASN A 126 1.17 29.66 -20.55
N THR A 127 1.23 28.33 -20.52
CA THR A 127 2.06 27.55 -21.45
C THR A 127 1.29 26.99 -22.65
N GLN A 128 -0.05 26.96 -22.59
CA GLN A 128 -0.92 26.51 -23.68
C GLN A 128 -2.22 27.33 -23.73
N PRO A 129 -2.24 28.44 -24.50
CA PRO A 129 -3.47 29.19 -24.74
C PRO A 129 -4.54 28.30 -25.38
N GLY A 130 -5.77 28.35 -24.86
CA GLY A 130 -6.87 27.51 -25.31
C GLY A 130 -6.80 26.08 -24.80
N TYR A 131 -5.99 25.79 -23.77
CA TYR A 131 -5.96 24.47 -23.15
C TYR A 131 -7.35 24.06 -22.66
N THR A 132 -7.68 22.81 -22.96
CA THR A 132 -8.87 22.13 -22.44
C THR A 132 -8.43 20.86 -21.75
N TRP A 133 -8.93 20.61 -20.55
CA TRP A 133 -8.74 19.33 -19.88
C TRP A 133 -9.52 18.26 -20.64
N PRO A 134 -8.87 17.29 -21.31
CA PRO A 134 -9.60 16.36 -22.15
C PRO A 134 -10.47 15.42 -21.31
N GLY A 135 -11.74 15.26 -21.69
CA GLY A 135 -12.63 14.28 -21.09
C GLY A 135 -12.15 12.85 -21.37
N GLY A 136 -12.26 11.97 -20.38
CA GLY A 136 -11.88 10.56 -20.45
C GLY A 136 -10.37 10.30 -20.42
N VAL A 137 -9.53 11.34 -20.31
CA VAL A 137 -8.06 11.20 -20.31
C VAL A 137 -7.50 11.39 -18.90
N GLU A 138 -6.70 10.42 -18.44
CA GLU A 138 -5.97 10.55 -17.18
C GLU A 138 -4.87 11.61 -17.30
N THR A 139 -4.88 12.57 -16.37
CA THR A 139 -3.89 13.64 -16.31
C THR A 139 -3.21 13.62 -14.95
N VAL A 140 -1.88 13.61 -14.93
CA VAL A 140 -1.09 13.71 -13.69
C VAL A 140 -1.16 15.14 -13.16
N ILE A 141 -1.57 15.29 -11.91
CA ILE A 141 -1.72 16.60 -11.24
C ILE A 141 -0.69 16.85 -10.12
N MET A 142 0.00 15.80 -9.68
CA MET A 142 1.21 15.91 -8.86
C MET A 142 1.91 14.56 -8.77
N THR A 143 3.20 14.60 -8.44
CA THR A 143 3.93 13.50 -7.84
C THR A 143 4.42 13.88 -6.45
N ILE A 144 4.63 12.91 -5.58
CA ILE A 144 5.20 13.14 -4.26
C ILE A 144 6.06 11.93 -3.85
N PRO A 145 7.35 12.13 -3.53
CA PRO A 145 8.19 11.06 -3.07
C PRO A 145 7.74 10.63 -1.66
N VAL A 146 7.73 9.32 -1.44
CA VAL A 146 7.54 8.71 -0.14
C VAL A 146 8.92 8.48 0.48
N THR A 147 9.10 8.95 1.71
CA THR A 147 10.35 8.86 2.46
C THR A 147 10.16 8.04 3.73
N ASN A 148 11.25 7.52 4.30
CA ASN A 148 11.25 6.74 5.55
C ASN A 148 10.32 5.50 5.55
N ASN A 149 9.90 5.01 4.38
CA ASN A 149 9.11 3.79 4.30
C ASN A 149 10.00 2.59 4.62
N THR A 150 9.66 1.85 5.67
CA THR A 150 10.42 0.69 6.14
C THR A 150 9.78 -0.65 5.77
N GLY A 151 8.63 -0.63 5.08
CA GLY A 151 7.91 -1.84 4.69
C GLY A 151 6.95 -1.60 3.54
N CYS A 152 5.73 -2.13 3.66
CA CYS A 152 4.62 -1.81 2.77
C CYS A 152 3.84 -0.61 3.31
N ALA A 153 3.63 0.40 2.46
CA ALA A 153 2.74 1.52 2.75
C ALA A 153 1.62 1.54 1.72
N ASN A 154 0.36 1.41 2.16
CA ASN A 154 -0.78 1.53 1.28
C ASN A 154 -1.38 2.92 1.43
N PHE A 155 -1.30 3.71 0.35
CA PHE A 155 -1.90 5.03 0.30
C PHE A 155 -3.27 4.95 -0.35
N GLU A 156 -4.28 5.42 0.35
CA GLU A 156 -5.66 5.49 -0.13
C GLU A 156 -6.31 6.82 0.21
N PHE A 157 -7.43 7.13 -0.42
CA PHE A 157 -8.23 8.29 -0.04
C PHE A 157 -8.93 8.01 1.29
N SER A 158 -8.96 8.97 2.21
CA SER A 158 -9.41 8.73 3.60
C SER A 158 -10.88 8.35 3.73
N ASP A 159 -11.69 8.69 2.73
CA ASP A 159 -13.13 8.46 2.68
C ASP A 159 -13.56 8.15 1.23
N VAL A 160 -14.32 7.06 1.06
CA VAL A 160 -14.84 6.58 -0.23
C VAL A 160 -16.35 6.32 -0.20
N ASP A 161 -17.02 6.51 0.95
CA ASP A 161 -18.44 6.23 1.11
C ASP A 161 -19.26 7.54 1.17
N TYR A 162 -20.04 7.80 0.13
CA TYR A 162 -20.93 8.96 0.07
C TYR A 162 -22.12 8.78 1.03
N ASP A 163 -22.03 9.27 2.26
CA ASP A 163 -23.12 9.20 3.25
C ASP A 163 -23.81 10.55 3.56
N GLY A 164 -23.37 11.63 2.92
CA GLY A 164 -23.93 12.97 3.11
C GLY A 164 -23.47 13.69 4.40
N SER A 165 -22.56 13.09 5.17
CA SER A 165 -21.94 13.68 6.37
C SER A 165 -20.42 13.80 6.24
N GLY A 166 -19.96 14.77 5.44
CA GLY A 166 -18.57 15.22 5.48
C GLY A 166 -17.66 14.50 4.50
N ASN A 167 -17.67 14.98 3.26
CA ASN A 167 -16.77 14.55 2.19
C ASN A 167 -15.31 14.98 2.49
N THR A 168 -14.58 14.18 3.26
CA THR A 168 -13.19 14.50 3.67
C THR A 168 -12.13 13.86 2.78
N GLY A 169 -12.54 12.96 1.86
CA GLY A 169 -11.62 12.19 1.01
C GLY A 169 -11.24 12.87 -0.31
N PHE A 170 -12.22 13.41 -1.05
CA PHE A 170 -11.98 14.12 -2.33
C PHE A 170 -13.17 15.04 -2.68
N PHE A 171 -12.88 16.31 -2.95
CA PHE A 171 -13.82 17.29 -3.43
C PHE A 171 -13.22 18.05 -4.62
N LEU A 172 -14.02 18.22 -5.66
CA LEU A 172 -13.66 19.07 -6.78
C LEU A 172 -14.85 19.96 -7.14
N SER A 173 -14.56 21.24 -7.33
CA SER A 173 -15.51 22.19 -7.87
C SER A 173 -15.03 22.69 -9.24
N TYR A 174 -15.97 22.75 -10.18
CA TYR A 174 -15.78 23.33 -11.50
C TYR A 174 -16.85 24.40 -11.72
N ASN A 175 -16.43 25.61 -12.10
CA ASN A 175 -17.32 26.77 -12.24
C ASN A 175 -18.22 27.03 -11.03
N SER A 176 -17.67 26.84 -9.82
CA SER A 176 -18.39 26.97 -8.55
C SER A 176 -19.57 25.99 -8.38
N LEU A 177 -19.63 24.95 -9.22
CA LEU A 177 -20.53 23.81 -9.06
C LEU A 177 -19.73 22.61 -8.59
N ALA A 178 -20.35 21.74 -7.80
CA ALA A 178 -19.72 20.48 -7.41
C ALA A 178 -19.56 19.58 -8.64
N ALA A 179 -18.34 19.10 -8.86
CA ALA A 179 -17.97 18.19 -9.94
C ALA A 179 -17.13 17.01 -9.41
N THR A 180 -17.30 16.67 -8.14
CA THR A 180 -16.65 15.53 -7.50
C THR A 180 -17.12 14.23 -8.16
N GLY A 181 -16.20 13.51 -8.79
CA GLY A 181 -16.41 12.14 -9.26
C GLY A 181 -16.07 11.12 -8.17
N ALA A 182 -15.63 9.93 -8.60
CA ALA A 182 -15.25 8.85 -7.69
C ALA A 182 -13.76 8.54 -7.76
N PRO A 183 -13.17 7.94 -6.71
CA PRO A 183 -11.91 7.24 -6.82
C PRO A 183 -12.00 6.13 -7.88
N PHE A 184 -11.09 6.12 -8.86
CA PHE A 184 -11.06 5.11 -9.93
C PHE A 184 -9.73 4.34 -9.91
N GLY A 185 -9.45 3.71 -8.77
CA GLY A 185 -8.25 2.93 -8.52
C GLY A 185 -7.55 3.37 -7.24
N GLY A 186 -6.44 2.68 -6.94
CA GLY A 186 -5.88 2.64 -5.60
C GLY A 186 -6.35 1.38 -4.85
N PRO A 187 -5.78 1.08 -3.66
CA PRO A 187 -4.69 1.82 -3.00
C PRO A 187 -3.39 1.82 -3.81
N ALA A 188 -2.54 2.82 -3.60
CA ALA A 188 -1.18 2.86 -4.13
C ALA A 188 -0.23 2.27 -3.09
N SER A 189 0.28 1.09 -3.39
CA SER A 189 1.25 0.39 -2.56
C SER A 189 2.66 0.84 -2.88
N ILE A 190 3.41 1.31 -1.87
CA ILE A 190 4.80 1.72 -1.98
C ILE A 190 5.68 0.81 -1.11
N GLY A 191 6.80 0.36 -1.66
CA GLY A 191 7.76 -0.50 -0.97
C GLY A 191 7.51 -1.99 -1.19
N SER A 192 8.03 -2.81 -0.28
CA SER A 192 7.87 -4.28 -0.35
C SER A 192 6.48 -4.63 0.14
N CYS A 193 5.49 -4.72 -0.76
CA CYS A 193 4.12 -5.10 -0.40
C CYS A 193 3.80 -6.57 -0.65
N ASN A 194 4.83 -7.37 -0.96
CA ASN A 194 4.70 -8.81 -1.05
C ASN A 194 4.63 -9.41 0.36
N THR A 195 3.80 -10.43 0.51
CA THR A 195 3.79 -11.27 1.69
C THR A 195 5.05 -12.13 1.71
N ASP A 196 5.78 -12.11 2.82
CA ASP A 196 6.94 -12.97 3.03
C ASP A 196 6.50 -14.42 3.33
N CYS A 197 7.44 -15.35 3.50
CA CYS A 197 7.05 -16.75 3.76
C CYS A 197 6.36 -16.99 5.11
N ASN A 198 6.42 -16.01 6.02
CA ASN A 198 5.80 -16.05 7.35
C ASN A 198 4.38 -15.48 7.32
N GLY A 199 3.92 -14.97 6.17
CA GLY A 199 2.61 -14.34 6.05
C GLY A 199 2.63 -12.83 6.33
N ASP A 200 3.81 -12.24 6.58
CA ASP A 200 3.93 -10.83 6.90
C ASP A 200 4.01 -9.99 5.62
N VAL A 201 3.04 -9.09 5.41
CA VAL A 201 3.07 -8.14 4.29
C VAL A 201 4.24 -7.17 4.48
N GLY A 202 5.17 -7.18 3.53
CA GLY A 202 6.43 -6.43 3.64
C GLY A 202 7.40 -6.95 4.68
N GLY A 203 7.17 -8.17 5.17
CA GLY A 203 8.13 -8.89 5.99
C GLY A 203 9.38 -9.29 5.19
N THR A 204 10.38 -9.77 5.93
CA THR A 204 11.70 -10.12 5.40
C THR A 204 12.03 -11.61 5.53
N ALA A 205 11.09 -12.44 6.00
CA ALA A 205 11.30 -13.87 6.11
C ALA A 205 11.38 -14.52 4.73
N SER A 206 12.26 -15.52 4.59
CA SER A 206 12.42 -16.26 3.33
C SER A 206 12.58 -17.75 3.60
N ILE A 207 12.24 -18.58 2.60
CA ILE A 207 12.53 -20.01 2.66
C ILE A 207 14.05 -20.18 2.57
N ASP A 208 14.65 -20.76 3.60
CA ASP A 208 16.08 -21.00 3.68
C ASP A 208 16.50 -22.31 3.00
N GLN A 209 17.80 -22.66 3.10
CA GLN A 209 18.35 -23.85 2.47
C GLN A 209 17.92 -25.15 3.14
N CYS A 210 17.26 -25.08 4.30
CA CYS A 210 16.61 -26.19 4.96
C CYS A 210 15.15 -26.38 4.49
N GLY A 211 14.66 -25.47 3.64
CA GLY A 211 13.25 -25.45 3.21
C GLY A 211 12.31 -24.87 4.28
N VAL A 212 12.85 -24.20 5.30
CA VAL A 212 12.07 -23.61 6.40
C VAL A 212 11.95 -22.11 6.18
N CYS A 213 10.78 -21.54 6.47
CA CYS A 213 10.64 -20.09 6.51
C CYS A 213 11.38 -19.53 7.74
N SER A 214 12.45 -18.76 7.53
CA SER A 214 13.29 -18.23 8.61
C SER A 214 13.72 -16.78 8.35
N GLY A 215 14.26 -16.12 9.39
CA GLY A 215 14.48 -14.67 9.41
C GLY A 215 13.19 -13.88 9.66
N GLY A 216 13.23 -12.55 9.48
CA GLY A 216 12.09 -11.68 9.75
C GLY A 216 11.50 -11.86 11.15
N ASN A 217 10.17 -11.98 11.25
CA ASN A 217 9.46 -12.18 12.51
C ASN A 217 9.22 -13.66 12.88
N THR A 218 9.84 -14.60 12.17
CA THR A 218 9.65 -16.06 12.44
C THR A 218 10.23 -16.47 13.80
N GLY A 219 11.20 -15.71 14.33
CA GLY A 219 11.99 -16.09 15.49
C GLY A 219 13.01 -17.21 15.20
N LEU A 220 13.16 -17.62 13.93
CA LEU A 220 14.09 -18.66 13.49
C LEU A 220 15.33 -18.06 12.84
N ILE A 221 16.51 -18.55 13.21
CA ILE A 221 17.77 -18.14 12.57
C ILE A 221 17.91 -18.88 11.23
N PRO A 222 18.23 -18.19 10.12
CA PRO A 222 18.36 -18.83 8.82
C PRO A 222 19.37 -19.99 8.79
N ASN A 223 18.94 -21.11 8.21
CA ASN A 223 19.69 -22.36 8.03
C ASN A 223 20.04 -23.12 9.32
N GLU A 224 19.70 -22.62 10.51
CA GLU A 224 20.11 -23.23 11.78
C GLU A 224 19.60 -24.67 11.93
N SER A 225 18.37 -24.94 11.46
CA SER A 225 17.72 -26.25 11.62
C SER A 225 18.37 -27.41 10.87
N CYS A 226 19.19 -27.13 9.85
CA CYS A 226 19.89 -28.14 9.06
C CYS A 226 21.40 -27.89 8.97
N THR A 227 21.93 -26.95 9.75
CA THR A 227 23.38 -26.77 9.87
C THR A 227 23.92 -27.84 10.82
N ASP A 228 24.92 -28.59 10.35
CA ASP A 228 25.54 -29.65 11.12
C ASP A 228 26.53 -29.08 12.17
N CYS A 229 27.10 -29.92 13.04
CA CYS A 229 27.99 -29.41 14.09
C CYS A 229 29.31 -28.81 13.55
N ASN A 230 29.63 -29.04 12.28
CA ASN A 230 30.81 -28.50 11.60
C ASN A 230 30.48 -27.18 10.87
N GLY A 231 29.25 -26.69 11.00
CA GLY A 231 28.78 -25.47 10.35
C GLY A 231 28.37 -25.66 8.89
N GLU A 232 28.24 -26.89 8.41
CA GLU A 232 27.81 -27.16 7.04
C GLU A 232 26.30 -27.31 6.95
N ILE A 233 25.71 -26.49 6.07
CA ILE A 233 24.28 -26.53 5.79
C ILE A 233 23.96 -27.81 5.03
N ASN A 234 22.98 -28.58 5.52
CA ASN A 234 22.69 -29.94 5.09
C ASN A 234 23.90 -30.89 5.17
N GLY A 235 24.85 -30.59 6.07
CA GLY A 235 25.96 -31.47 6.39
C GLY A 235 25.52 -32.69 7.21
N THR A 236 26.45 -33.64 7.40
CA THR A 236 26.16 -34.90 8.11
C THR A 236 27.03 -35.10 9.36
N ALA A 237 27.79 -34.09 9.79
CA ALA A 237 28.56 -34.17 11.02
C ALA A 237 27.63 -34.04 12.24
N SER A 238 27.91 -34.80 13.29
CA SER A 238 27.15 -34.75 14.55
C SER A 238 28.08 -34.76 15.76
N ILE A 239 27.61 -34.19 16.87
CA ILE A 239 28.30 -34.39 18.16
C ILE A 239 28.20 -35.87 18.52
N ASP A 240 29.36 -36.52 18.64
CA ASP A 240 29.50 -37.93 18.98
C ASP A 240 29.47 -38.15 20.51
N GLN A 241 29.62 -39.39 20.96
CA GLN A 241 29.55 -39.74 22.38
C GLN A 241 30.75 -39.22 23.19
N CYS A 242 31.80 -38.76 22.51
CA CYS A 242 32.95 -38.09 23.10
C CYS A 242 32.71 -36.58 23.27
N GLY A 243 31.57 -36.06 22.80
CA GLY A 243 31.29 -34.63 22.77
C GLY A 243 32.03 -33.89 21.65
N VAL A 244 32.58 -34.62 20.67
CA VAL A 244 33.32 -34.05 19.54
C VAL A 244 32.42 -34.03 18.31
N CYS A 245 32.48 -32.94 17.53
CA CYS A 245 31.85 -32.92 16.23
C CYS A 245 32.60 -33.83 15.26
N SER A 246 32.00 -34.97 14.88
CA SER A 246 32.64 -36.02 14.09
C SER A 246 31.74 -36.47 12.93
N GLY A 247 32.33 -37.14 11.93
CA GLY A 247 31.63 -37.54 10.71
C GLY A 247 31.52 -36.42 9.67
N GLY A 248 30.80 -36.66 8.57
CA GLY A 248 30.66 -35.70 7.47
C GLY A 248 32.01 -35.24 6.91
N SER A 249 32.20 -33.92 6.80
CA SER A 249 33.40 -33.29 6.26
C SER A 249 34.49 -32.96 7.32
N THR A 250 34.26 -33.29 8.59
CA THR A 250 35.20 -32.98 9.69
C THR A 250 36.56 -33.67 9.53
N GLY A 251 36.60 -34.78 8.78
CA GLY A 251 37.76 -35.67 8.73
C GLY A 251 37.96 -36.51 10.00
N LEU A 252 37.05 -36.40 10.98
CA LEU A 252 37.10 -37.16 12.23
C LEU A 252 36.18 -38.39 12.14
N ILE A 253 36.68 -39.53 12.60
CA ILE A 253 35.88 -40.76 12.73
C ILE A 253 35.04 -40.65 14.00
N PRO A 254 33.72 -40.88 13.93
CA PRO A 254 32.85 -40.85 15.12
C PRO A 254 33.36 -41.74 16.26
N ASP A 255 33.28 -41.22 17.48
CA ASP A 255 33.65 -41.87 18.74
C ASP A 255 35.15 -42.22 18.91
N ALA A 256 35.99 -41.98 17.89
CA ALA A 256 37.37 -42.45 17.88
C ALA A 256 38.26 -41.80 18.96
N SER A 257 37.90 -40.59 19.42
CA SER A 257 38.72 -39.83 20.40
C SER A 257 38.58 -40.34 21.83
N CYS A 258 37.50 -41.06 22.15
CA CYS A 258 37.23 -41.63 23.48
C CYS A 258 36.97 -43.14 23.46
N THR A 259 37.19 -43.79 22.31
CA THR A 259 37.17 -45.26 22.22
C THR A 259 38.46 -45.82 22.84
N ASP A 260 38.30 -46.73 23.79
CA ASP A 260 39.42 -47.38 24.45
C ASP A 260 40.06 -48.48 23.58
N CYS A 261 41.14 -49.11 24.05
CA CYS A 261 41.82 -50.14 23.24
C CYS A 261 41.00 -51.43 23.04
N ASN A 262 39.92 -51.62 23.80
CA ASN A 262 38.99 -52.75 23.69
C ASN A 262 37.85 -52.44 22.71
N GLY A 263 37.80 -51.22 22.15
CA GLY A 263 36.73 -50.77 21.28
C GLY A 263 35.52 -50.20 22.03
N ASP A 264 35.62 -50.01 23.34
CA ASP A 264 34.53 -49.47 24.14
C ASP A 264 34.58 -47.93 24.15
N VAL A 265 33.51 -47.29 23.67
CA VAL A 265 33.36 -45.83 23.70
C VAL A 265 33.23 -45.36 25.15
N ASN A 266 34.04 -44.37 25.55
CA ASN A 266 34.22 -43.94 26.94
C ASN A 266 34.68 -45.08 27.87
N GLY A 267 35.36 -46.10 27.33
CA GLY A 267 35.95 -47.20 28.07
C GLY A 267 37.22 -46.80 28.84
N THR A 268 37.71 -47.70 29.68
CA THR A 268 38.88 -47.46 30.55
C THR A 268 40.06 -48.39 30.27
N ALA A 269 39.95 -49.28 29.27
CA ALA A 269 41.04 -50.16 28.88
C ALA A 269 42.17 -49.37 28.22
N SER A 270 43.42 -49.74 28.51
CA SER A 270 44.60 -49.07 27.94
C SER A 270 45.63 -50.08 27.44
N ILE A 271 46.40 -49.66 26.42
CA ILE A 271 47.51 -50.45 25.91
C ILE A 271 48.66 -50.38 26.92
N ASP A 272 49.11 -51.54 27.40
CA ASP A 272 50.24 -51.66 28.30
C ASP A 272 51.60 -51.58 27.57
N GLN A 273 52.70 -51.68 28.33
CA GLN A 273 54.06 -51.66 27.79
C GLN A 273 54.40 -52.83 26.85
N CYS A 274 53.60 -53.89 26.87
CA CYS A 274 53.74 -55.07 26.02
C CYS A 274 52.89 -54.96 24.74
N GLY A 275 52.12 -53.87 24.58
CA GLY A 275 51.18 -53.71 23.47
C GLY A 275 49.85 -54.45 23.67
N VAL A 276 49.55 -54.92 24.88
CA VAL A 276 48.32 -55.66 25.21
C VAL A 276 47.29 -54.68 25.78
N CYS A 277 46.08 -54.73 25.24
CA CYS A 277 44.95 -53.99 25.82
C CYS A 277 44.48 -54.66 27.11
N SER A 278 44.55 -53.97 28.26
CA SER A 278 44.17 -54.49 29.57
C SER A 278 43.34 -53.48 30.38
N GLY A 279 42.59 -53.95 31.38
CA GLY A 279 41.66 -53.13 32.16
C GLY A 279 40.27 -53.00 31.53
N GLY A 280 39.37 -52.22 32.12
CA GLY A 280 38.00 -52.04 31.62
C GLY A 280 37.22 -53.37 31.50
N ASN A 281 36.60 -53.61 30.34
CA ASN A 281 35.82 -54.82 30.04
C ASN A 281 36.61 -55.90 29.26
N THR A 282 37.93 -55.77 29.16
CA THR A 282 38.78 -56.72 28.40
C THR A 282 38.77 -58.14 28.98
N GLY A 283 38.53 -58.28 30.29
CA GLY A 283 38.67 -59.54 31.02
C GLY A 283 40.13 -59.96 31.25
N LEU A 284 41.09 -59.05 31.03
CA LEU A 284 42.53 -59.23 31.22
C LEU A 284 43.08 -58.33 32.33
#